data_AF-A0AAJ5X300-F1
#
_entry.id   AF-A0AAJ5X300-F1
#
_cell.length_a   1.000
_cell.length_b   1.000
_cell.length_c   1.000
_cell.angle_alpha   90.00
_cell.angle_beta   90.00
_cell.angle_gamma   90.00
#
_symmetry.space_group_name_H-M   'P 1'
#
loop_
_entity.id
_entity.type
_entity.pdbx_description
1 polymer ?
#
loop_
_entity_poly.entity_id
_entity_poly.type
_entity_poly.pdbx_seq_one_letter_code
_entity_poly.pdbx_strand_id
1 'polypeptide(L)'
;MFRIASLTTAALLAAGSAAAAPFEARIPYGDLDLSSRAGATAFDSRVRKAADRFCRSVRSIERPVCRNAVREEALALLPDRARADYARGRFAHEA
;
A
#
# COMPACT_ATOMS: atom_id res chain seq x y z
N MET A 1 -58.03 -20.12 -0.73
CA MET A 1 -57.19 -19.48 0.30
C MET A 1 -55.96 -20.34 0.52
N PHE A 2 -54.76 -19.78 0.40
CA PHE A 2 -53.53 -20.03 1.18
C PHE A 2 -52.35 -19.43 0.40
N ARG A 3 -51.92 -18.22 0.79
CA ARG A 3 -50.73 -17.54 0.30
C ARG A 3 -49.56 -17.98 1.18
N ILE A 4 -48.57 -18.63 0.59
CA ILE A 4 -47.32 -18.94 1.27
C ILE A 4 -46.39 -17.75 1.07
N ALA A 5 -46.32 -16.87 2.07
CA ALA A 5 -45.35 -15.80 2.13
C ALA A 5 -44.13 -16.31 2.91
N SER A 6 -43.13 -16.85 2.22
CA SER A 6 -41.84 -17.14 2.83
C SER A 6 -41.00 -15.87 2.87
N LEU A 7 -40.97 -15.21 4.02
CA LEU A 7 -39.98 -14.20 4.37
C LEU A 7 -38.68 -14.92 4.78
N THR A 8 -37.78 -15.16 3.84
CA THR A 8 -36.39 -15.47 4.18
C THR A 8 -35.65 -14.15 4.35
N THR A 9 -35.44 -13.78 5.61
CA THR A 9 -34.58 -12.71 6.07
C THR A 9 -33.18 -12.86 5.47
N ALA A 10 -32.84 -12.02 4.50
CA ALA A 10 -31.47 -11.85 4.06
C ALA A 10 -30.69 -11.26 5.25
N ALA A 11 -29.89 -12.09 5.92
CA ALA A 11 -28.90 -11.63 6.86
C ALA A 11 -27.88 -10.78 6.10
N LEU A 12 -28.10 -9.46 6.10
CA LEU A 12 -27.11 -8.48 5.71
C LEU A 12 -25.93 -8.63 6.68
N LEU A 13 -24.90 -9.34 6.26
CA LEU A 13 -23.59 -9.31 6.88
C LEU A 13 -23.10 -7.86 6.77
N ALA A 14 -23.39 -7.07 7.81
CA ALA A 14 -22.73 -5.80 8.05
C ALA A 14 -21.26 -6.12 8.30
N ALA A 15 -20.49 -6.18 7.21
CA ALA A 15 -19.05 -6.08 7.28
C ALA A 15 -18.75 -4.74 7.94
N GLY A 16 -18.46 -4.78 9.24
CA GLY A 16 -18.01 -3.63 10.00
C GLY A 16 -16.66 -3.19 9.45
N SER A 17 -16.67 -2.37 8.41
CA SER A 17 -15.57 -1.49 8.10
C SER A 17 -15.50 -0.49 9.24
N ALA A 18 -14.76 -0.85 10.29
CA ALA A 18 -14.25 0.12 11.23
C ALA A 18 -13.63 1.23 10.38
N ALA A 19 -14.22 2.42 10.43
CA ALA A 19 -13.72 3.59 9.74
C ALA A 19 -12.37 3.95 10.39
N ALA A 20 -11.32 3.28 9.92
CA ALA A 20 -9.96 3.68 10.21
C ALA A 20 -9.83 5.08 9.64
N ALA A 21 -9.49 6.05 10.49
CA ALA A 21 -9.11 7.38 10.02
C ALA A 21 -8.11 7.21 8.86
N PRO A 22 -8.26 7.98 7.76
CA PRO A 22 -7.39 7.83 6.61
C PRO A 22 -5.94 7.98 7.07
N PHE A 23 -5.16 6.91 6.93
CA PHE A 23 -3.75 6.95 7.24
C PHE A 23 -3.04 7.71 6.14
N GLU A 24 -2.64 8.94 6.42
CA GLU A 24 -1.84 9.75 5.50
C GLU A 24 -0.35 9.53 5.81
N ALA A 25 0.31 8.63 5.07
CA ALA A 25 1.76 8.54 5.08
C ALA A 25 2.36 9.43 4.01
N ARG A 26 3.09 10.47 4.42
CA ARG A 26 3.95 11.25 3.53
C ARG A 26 5.32 10.60 3.45
N ILE A 27 5.65 10.07 2.27
CA ILE A 27 6.95 9.44 1.98
C ILE A 27 7.76 10.46 1.15
N PRO A 28 8.66 11.25 1.79
CA PRO A 28 9.47 12.20 1.04
C PRO A 28 10.45 11.45 0.13
N TYR A 29 10.62 11.96 -1.09
CA TYR A 29 11.57 11.44 -2.06
C TYR A 29 12.31 12.54 -2.83
N GLY A 30 11.93 13.82 -2.68
CA GLY A 30 12.51 14.93 -3.46
C GLY A 30 13.98 15.22 -3.15
N ASP A 31 14.50 14.67 -2.05
CA ASP A 31 15.90 14.72 -1.64
C ASP A 31 16.72 13.52 -2.16
N LEU A 32 16.08 12.55 -2.82
CA LEU A 32 16.72 11.34 -3.32
C LEU A 32 16.94 11.44 -4.84
N ASP A 33 18.15 11.09 -5.28
CA ASP A 33 18.36 10.76 -6.69
C ASP A 33 17.82 9.35 -6.97
N LEU A 34 16.55 9.25 -7.35
CA LEU A 34 15.89 7.99 -7.66
C LEU A 34 16.50 7.25 -8.85
N SER A 35 17.28 7.93 -9.70
CA SER A 35 17.95 7.31 -10.84
C SER A 35 19.21 6.51 -10.47
N SER A 36 19.72 6.70 -9.24
CA SER A 36 20.81 5.94 -8.65
C SER A 36 20.31 4.71 -7.88
N ARG A 37 21.18 3.70 -7.69
CA ARG A 37 20.85 2.53 -6.87
C ARG A 37 20.72 2.92 -5.40
N ALA A 38 21.61 3.78 -4.90
CA ALA A 38 21.55 4.28 -3.55
C ALA A 38 20.22 5.02 -3.26
N GLY A 39 19.80 5.94 -4.14
CA GLY A 39 18.57 6.69 -3.96
C GLY A 39 17.31 5.83 -4.09
N ALA A 40 17.26 4.90 -5.06
CA ALA A 40 16.16 3.95 -5.17
C ALA A 40 16.06 3.03 -3.93
N THR A 41 17.19 2.60 -3.37
CA THR A 41 17.25 1.79 -2.14
C THR A 41 16.81 2.60 -0.91
N ALA A 42 17.20 3.87 -0.84
CA ALA A 42 16.77 4.77 0.22
C ALA A 42 15.24 5.00 0.18
N PHE A 43 14.67 5.18 -1.01
CA PHE A 43 13.22 5.27 -1.20
C PHE A 43 12.52 3.98 -0.75
N ASP A 44 12.99 2.83 -1.21
CA ASP A 44 12.46 1.51 -0.79
C ASP A 44 12.50 1.34 0.74
N SER A 45 13.55 1.84 1.40
CA SER A 45 13.65 1.83 2.86
C SER A 45 12.59 2.70 3.53
N ARG A 46 12.31 3.89 2.98
CA ARG A 46 11.25 4.79 3.49
C ARG A 46 9.88 4.17 3.31
N VAL A 47 9.60 3.57 2.15
CA VAL A 47 8.35 2.84 1.88
C VAL A 47 8.17 1.69 2.87
N ARG A 48 9.21 0.88 3.11
CA ARG A 48 9.15 -0.21 4.11
C ARG A 48 8.81 0.31 5.52
N LYS A 49 9.45 1.40 5.97
CA LYS A 49 9.15 2.01 7.28
C LYS A 49 7.70 2.51 7.38
N ALA A 50 7.18 3.10 6.30
CA ALA A 50 5.78 3.52 6.24
C ALA A 50 4.83 2.32 6.28
N ALA A 51 5.13 1.28 5.50
CA ALA A 51 4.38 0.02 5.48
C ALA A 51 4.38 -0.69 6.84
N ASP A 52 5.50 -0.71 7.56
CA ASP A 52 5.59 -1.29 8.89
C ASP A 52 4.73 -0.57 9.93
N ARG A 53 4.60 0.76 9.79
CA ARG A 53 3.72 1.56 10.63
C ARG A 53 2.25 1.28 10.28
N PHE A 54 1.93 1.26 9.00
CA PHE A 54 0.56 1.05 8.50
C PHE A 54 0.05 -0.36 8.83
N CYS A 55 0.84 -1.38 8.49
CA CYS A 55 0.48 -2.79 8.64
C CYS A 55 0.69 -3.31 10.07
N ARG A 56 0.86 -2.43 11.08
CA ARG A 56 1.14 -2.84 12.46
C ARG A 56 -0.04 -3.57 13.11
N SER A 57 -1.27 -3.22 12.79
CA SER A 57 -2.49 -3.85 13.33
C SER A 57 -2.95 -5.06 12.52
N VAL A 58 -2.34 -5.31 11.36
CA VAL A 58 -2.69 -6.41 10.46
C VAL A 58 -2.15 -7.74 11.02
N ARG A 59 -2.92 -8.82 10.85
CA ARG A 59 -2.55 -10.17 11.29
C ARG A 59 -1.23 -10.58 10.64
N SER A 60 -0.38 -11.29 11.39
CA SER A 60 0.98 -11.63 10.95
C SER A 60 1.04 -12.32 9.58
N ILE A 61 0.06 -13.17 9.26
CA ILE A 61 -0.04 -13.87 7.97
C ILE A 61 -0.40 -12.95 6.79
N GLU A 62 -1.10 -11.85 7.05
CA GLU A 62 -1.54 -10.87 6.05
C GLU A 62 -0.55 -9.70 5.90
N ARG A 63 0.40 -9.55 6.83
CA ARG A 63 1.41 -8.48 6.81
C ARG A 63 2.21 -8.40 5.51
N PRO A 64 2.66 -9.51 4.89
CA PRO A 64 3.38 -9.43 3.61
C PRO A 64 2.53 -8.82 2.51
N VAL A 65 1.25 -9.21 2.44
CA VAL A 65 0.28 -8.69 1.46
C VAL A 65 0.04 -7.20 1.70
N CYS A 66 -0.20 -6.80 2.94
CA CYS A 66 -0.37 -5.38 3.30
C CYS A 66 0.86 -4.54 2.93
N ARG A 67 2.08 -5.03 3.24
CA ARG A 67 3.33 -4.33 2.89
C ARG A 67 3.49 -4.17 1.38
N ASN A 68 3.12 -5.20 0.61
CA ASN A 68 3.18 -5.13 -0.85
C ASN A 68 2.17 -4.11 -1.40
N ALA A 69 0.93 -4.10 -0.89
CA ALA A 69 -0.07 -3.11 -1.30
C ALA A 69 0.39 -1.67 -1.02
N VAL A 70 0.98 -1.40 0.15
CA VAL A 70 1.55 -0.07 0.44
C VAL A 70 2.69 0.29 -0.53
N ARG A 71 3.52 -0.68 -0.92
CA ARG A 71 4.59 -0.47 -1.88
C ARG A 71 4.03 -0.12 -3.26
N GLU A 72 3.06 -0.87 -3.74
CA GLU A 72 2.41 -0.62 -5.04
C GLU A 72 1.76 0.76 -5.08
N GLU A 73 1.04 1.13 -4.02
CA GLU A 73 0.43 2.46 -3.91
C GLU A 73 1.48 3.57 -3.88
N ALA A 74 2.56 3.40 -3.10
CA ALA A 74 3.64 4.39 -3.06
C ALA A 74 4.29 4.61 -4.43
N LEU A 75 4.38 3.57 -5.28
CA LEU A 75 4.87 3.67 -6.64
C LEU A 75 3.84 4.29 -7.60
N ALA A 76 2.56 3.98 -7.43
CA ALA A 76 1.47 4.55 -8.22
C ALA A 76 1.35 6.07 -8.01
N LEU A 77 1.60 6.54 -6.79
CA LEU A 77 1.56 7.95 -6.43
C LEU A 77 2.80 8.75 -6.87
N LEU A 78 3.87 8.09 -7.34
CA LEU A 78 5.01 8.81 -7.91
C LEU A 78 4.63 9.46 -9.25
N PRO A 79 5.03 10.73 -9.48
CA PRO A 79 4.96 11.33 -10.81
C PRO A 79 5.71 10.46 -11.83
N ASP A 80 5.23 10.42 -13.08
CA ASP A 80 5.75 9.48 -14.10
C ASP A 80 7.26 9.56 -14.28
N ARG A 81 7.84 10.78 -14.29
CA ARG A 81 9.29 10.98 -14.34
C ARG A 81 10.03 10.29 -13.19
N ALA A 82 9.54 10.45 -11.96
CA ALA A 82 10.15 9.90 -10.76
C ALA A 82 10.00 8.37 -10.72
N ARG A 83 8.89 7.84 -11.25
CA ARG A 83 8.66 6.40 -11.40
C ARG A 83 9.63 5.77 -12.41
N ALA A 84 9.88 6.45 -13.52
CA ALA A 84 10.85 6.02 -14.53
C ALA A 84 12.29 6.08 -13.99
N ASP A 85 12.65 7.14 -13.28
CA ASP A 85 13.96 7.26 -12.62
C ASP A 85 14.15 6.17 -11.57
N TYR A 86 13.16 5.95 -10.70
CA TYR A 86 13.17 4.84 -9.73
C TYR A 86 13.38 3.48 -10.40
N ALA A 87 12.68 3.21 -11.52
CA ALA A 87 12.87 1.97 -12.26
C ALA A 87 14.31 1.82 -12.76
N ARG A 88 14.91 2.90 -13.28
CA ARG A 88 16.32 2.92 -13.68
C ARG A 88 17.25 2.66 -12.50
N GLY A 89 17.09 3.39 -11.40
CA GLY A 89 17.91 3.25 -10.20
C GLY A 89 17.83 1.86 -9.57
N ARG A 90 16.66 1.20 -9.62
CA ARG A 90 16.48 -0.17 -9.14
C ARG A 90 17.33 -1.21 -9.87
N PHE A 91 17.70 -0.95 -11.12
CA PHE A 91 18.52 -1.84 -11.94
C PHE A 91 19.93 -1.29 -12.21
N ALA A 92 20.20 -0.03 -11.87
CA ALA A 92 21.52 0.57 -12.00
C ALA A 92 22.55 -0.24 -11.21
N HIS A 93 23.72 -0.51 -11.76
CA HIS A 93 24.86 -1.08 -11.02
C HIS A 93 25.83 0.07 -10.74
N GLU A 94 26.07 0.37 -9.47
CA GLU A 94 27.11 1.32 -9.08
C GLU A 94 28.45 0.60 -9.18
N ALA A 95 29.40 1.21 -9.89
CA ALA A 95 30.74 0.68 -10.15
C ALA A 95 31.68 0.92 -8.97
#